data_AF-A0A356KWE6-F1
#
_entry.id   AF-A0A356KWE6-F1
#
_cell.length_a   1.000
_cell.length_b   1.000
_cell.length_c   1.000
_cell.angle_alpha   90.00
_cell.angle_beta   90.00
_cell.angle_gamma   90.00
#
_symmetry.space_group_name_H-M   'P 1'
#
loop_
_entity.id
_entity.type
_entity.pdbx_description
1 polymer ?
#
loop_
_entity_poly.entity_id
_entity_poly.type
_entity_poly.pdbx_seq_one_letter_code
_entity_poly.pdbx_strand_id
1 'polypeptide(L)'
;LASQLLAGRGAGRHVIATRHGVAVAALAAYYAESETERDDARITVLLDGTPLKVIERRGASGAVRFDIPSEQLGTKQELVLRFRLEGRARYAYAATFRGFRPSYSGKSKRGWRVYHRRYLHAPLRHRGKSIGVQSTSPVKNATLGQRVEVEVSVSARARKESALIVHEPLPAGMALVPNTLQGGFVHHELQDGELRLYFQPNRYVGNIRYALVGRTPGTFRVPPTRLVDEQDRSRVGRGEVTTLSVLGPGEQSPDRYQLNDSERYALGSLHFAEGELGKALEYLAPLFERKKRPNERDLAKMILWIHTAPEHYDARRIVAAFEILAVRYPDLEVPFDKILVVGRAYRDLGEHERAMLVFRATIDASFLSDSQIGAILADQGQPLGAVDYQEALWWHYPGSAEVAGSLFATAQRVYELAPQWRALAKEQRLSLSWMPAREEKPTRVALIARAITMLRFFLAHHPQSPLADDAAFSMANAYLDLKRHDDVVVLSQRSLSVYPKSDFQGSFRYMTALGHFWRRDYAKALEHGKVVAESKTRFHRLGKYILGQIHHAQNDPAQAIRWYSEVKQHFADAGEAIEYFERKHLRLPEVT
;
A
#
# COMPACT_ATOMS: atom_id res chain seq x y z
N LEU A 1 -60.83 38.95 -3.98
CA LEU A 1 -59.36 39.10 -3.80
C LEU A 1 -58.68 37.79 -3.41
N ALA A 2 -59.15 37.09 -2.36
CA ALA A 2 -58.60 35.78 -1.95
C ALA A 2 -58.60 34.73 -3.08
N SER A 3 -59.71 34.60 -3.82
CA SER A 3 -59.82 33.69 -4.96
C SER A 3 -58.90 34.05 -6.13
N GLN A 4 -58.61 35.34 -6.37
CA GLN A 4 -57.65 35.80 -7.39
C GLN A 4 -56.19 35.61 -6.96
N LEU A 5 -55.88 35.81 -5.67
CA LEU A 5 -54.57 35.51 -5.10
C LEU A 5 -54.28 33.99 -5.12
N LEU A 6 -55.31 33.16 -4.98
CA LEU A 6 -55.23 31.70 -5.11
C LEU A 6 -55.23 31.22 -6.58
N ALA A 7 -55.93 31.91 -7.49
CA ALA A 7 -56.00 31.56 -8.92
C ALA A 7 -54.71 31.87 -9.71
N GLY A 8 -53.83 32.72 -9.19
CA GLY A 8 -52.49 32.98 -9.76
C GLY A 8 -51.49 31.82 -9.65
N ARG A 9 -51.94 30.62 -9.25
CA ARG A 9 -51.12 29.39 -9.15
C ARG A 9 -50.77 28.75 -10.51
N GLY A 10 -51.40 29.19 -11.60
CA GLY A 10 -51.17 28.66 -12.95
C GLY A 10 -50.28 29.57 -13.80
N ALA A 11 -49.15 29.04 -14.27
CA ALA A 11 -48.29 29.60 -15.32
C ALA A 11 -47.68 30.99 -15.06
N GLY A 12 -46.85 31.10 -14.02
CA GLY A 12 -45.95 32.23 -13.81
C GLY A 12 -45.25 32.12 -12.46
N ARG A 13 -43.95 32.41 -12.40
CA ARG A 13 -43.12 32.43 -11.17
C ARG A 13 -43.63 33.49 -10.18
N HIS A 14 -44.75 33.25 -9.52
CA HIS A 14 -45.30 34.12 -8.47
C HIS A 14 -45.39 33.38 -7.15
N VAL A 15 -44.49 33.74 -6.25
CA VAL A 15 -44.49 33.31 -4.86
C VAL A 15 -45.51 34.16 -4.11
N ILE A 16 -46.72 33.63 -3.89
CA ILE A 16 -47.57 34.03 -2.76
C ILE A 16 -47.45 32.92 -1.72
N ALA A 17 -46.24 32.72 -1.20
CA ALA A 17 -45.98 31.72 -0.18
C ALA A 17 -44.87 32.20 0.76
N THR A 18 -45.23 33.15 1.62
CA THR A 18 -44.63 33.26 2.95
C THR A 18 -45.75 33.03 3.97
N ARG A 19 -45.43 32.71 5.23
CA ARG A 19 -46.42 32.51 6.32
C ARG A 19 -47.49 33.62 6.41
N HIS A 20 -47.18 34.82 5.92
CA HIS A 20 -48.10 35.95 5.87
C HIS A 20 -49.11 35.88 4.71
N GLY A 21 -48.87 35.12 3.64
CA GLY A 21 -49.77 35.07 2.47
C GLY A 21 -51.13 34.44 2.78
N VAL A 22 -51.15 33.39 3.59
CA VAL A 22 -52.39 32.76 4.07
C VAL A 22 -53.10 33.65 5.08
N ALA A 23 -52.35 34.28 6.01
CA ALA A 23 -52.91 35.23 6.97
C ALA A 23 -53.49 36.48 6.29
N VAL A 24 -52.82 37.02 5.26
CA VAL A 24 -53.28 38.15 4.46
C VAL A 24 -54.48 37.76 3.60
N ALA A 25 -54.49 36.55 3.01
CA ALA A 25 -55.65 36.04 2.28
C ALA A 25 -56.87 35.82 3.20
N ALA A 26 -56.65 35.31 4.42
CA ALA A 26 -57.68 35.11 5.42
C ALA A 26 -58.22 36.44 5.99
N LEU A 27 -57.34 37.40 6.31
CA LEU A 27 -57.73 38.76 6.69
C LEU A 27 -58.49 39.47 5.58
N ALA A 28 -58.04 39.33 4.32
CA ALA A 28 -58.72 39.92 3.17
C ALA A 28 -60.08 39.26 2.86
N ALA A 29 -60.27 37.98 3.22
CA ALA A 29 -61.56 37.32 3.13
C ALA A 29 -62.49 37.76 4.27
N TYR A 30 -61.98 37.79 5.51
CA TYR A 30 -62.71 38.26 6.68
C TYR A 30 -63.21 39.71 6.53
N TYR A 31 -62.36 40.63 6.07
CA TYR A 31 -62.75 42.02 5.80
C TYR A 31 -63.56 42.21 4.52
N ALA A 32 -63.64 41.19 3.64
CA ALA A 32 -64.55 41.21 2.50
C ALA A 32 -65.98 40.82 2.89
N GLU A 33 -66.15 40.10 4.01
CA GLU A 33 -67.45 39.66 4.55
C GLU A 33 -67.99 40.59 5.65
N SER A 34 -67.13 41.38 6.30
CA SER A 34 -67.60 42.41 7.25
C SER A 34 -68.35 43.53 6.52
N GLU A 35 -69.59 43.84 6.93
CA GLU A 35 -70.31 45.03 6.49
C GLU A 35 -69.40 46.26 6.69
N THR A 36 -68.90 46.79 5.59
CA THR A 36 -68.04 47.96 5.59
C THR A 36 -68.93 49.17 5.88
N GLU A 37 -68.66 49.89 6.97
CA GLU A 37 -69.19 51.24 7.15
C GLU A 37 -68.97 52.01 5.85
N ARG A 38 -70.05 52.54 5.29
CA ARG A 38 -70.07 53.23 4.00
C ARG A 38 -69.44 54.61 4.15
N ASP A 39 -68.13 54.63 4.33
CA ASP A 39 -67.35 55.85 4.41
C ASP A 39 -66.68 56.14 3.07
N ASP A 40 -67.03 57.29 2.50
CA ASP A 40 -66.36 57.81 1.33
C ASP A 40 -64.89 58.12 1.68
N ALA A 41 -63.97 57.74 0.79
CA ALA A 41 -62.55 57.94 1.02
C ALA A 41 -61.80 58.18 -0.28
N ARG A 42 -60.78 59.03 -0.20
CA ARG A 42 -59.82 59.26 -1.28
C ARG A 42 -58.44 58.77 -0.81
N ILE A 43 -57.88 57.79 -1.52
CA ILE A 43 -56.53 57.29 -1.25
C ILE A 43 -55.61 57.78 -2.36
N THR A 44 -54.67 58.65 -2.01
CA THR A 44 -53.59 59.06 -2.90
C THR A 44 -52.37 58.19 -2.67
N VAL A 45 -51.97 57.42 -3.68
CA VAL A 45 -50.74 56.62 -3.68
C VAL A 45 -49.60 57.48 -4.22
N LEU A 46 -48.53 57.59 -3.46
CA LEU A 46 -47.32 58.33 -3.84
C LEU A 46 -46.12 57.38 -3.89
N LEU A 47 -45.25 57.54 -4.88
CA LEU A 47 -43.95 56.89 -4.96
C LEU A 47 -42.88 57.96 -4.79
N ASP A 48 -42.05 57.80 -3.76
CA ASP A 48 -41.02 58.77 -3.39
C ASP A 48 -41.54 60.22 -3.23
N GLY A 49 -42.81 60.38 -2.87
CA GLY A 49 -43.48 61.67 -2.73
C GLY A 49 -44.17 62.20 -3.99
N THR A 50 -43.99 61.57 -5.16
CA THR A 50 -44.71 61.91 -6.40
C THR A 50 -46.05 61.18 -6.45
N PRO A 51 -47.19 61.86 -6.69
CA PRO A 51 -48.49 61.21 -6.80
C PRO A 51 -48.52 60.25 -8.01
N LEU A 52 -48.75 58.96 -7.75
CA LEU A 52 -48.90 57.93 -8.79
C LEU A 52 -50.35 57.78 -9.23
N LYS A 53 -51.27 57.72 -8.26
CA LYS A 53 -52.68 57.45 -8.52
C LYS A 53 -53.53 57.95 -7.37
N VAL A 54 -54.65 58.58 -7.69
CA VAL A 54 -55.71 58.91 -6.74
C VAL A 54 -56.83 57.90 -6.93
N ILE A 55 -57.23 57.25 -5.84
CA ILE A 55 -58.31 56.27 -5.80
C ILE A 55 -59.45 56.91 -5.01
N GLU A 56 -60.50 57.31 -5.70
CA GLU A 56 -61.72 57.83 -5.08
C GLU A 56 -62.70 56.69 -4.86
N ARG A 57 -63.26 56.62 -3.65
CA ARG A 57 -64.23 55.62 -3.24
C ARG A 57 -65.49 56.27 -2.73
N ARG A 58 -66.62 55.84 -3.32
CA ARG A 58 -67.97 56.08 -2.81
C ARG A 58 -68.64 54.76 -2.49
N GLY A 59 -69.02 54.56 -1.23
CA GLY A 59 -69.64 53.32 -0.74
C GLY A 59 -68.77 52.05 -0.76
N ALA A 60 -69.40 50.88 -0.65
CA ALA A 60 -68.73 49.58 -0.56
C ALA A 60 -68.35 49.05 -1.96
N SER A 61 -67.05 48.89 -2.26
CA SER A 61 -66.60 48.20 -3.47
C SER A 61 -65.27 47.45 -3.31
N GLY A 62 -64.90 46.61 -4.28
CA GLY A 62 -63.80 45.64 -4.23
C GLY A 62 -62.40 46.17 -4.58
N ALA A 63 -61.37 45.35 -4.37
CA ALA A 63 -59.96 45.74 -4.47
C ALA A 63 -59.55 46.37 -5.82
N VAL A 64 -58.75 47.45 -5.76
CA VAL A 64 -58.20 48.14 -6.95
C VAL A 64 -56.77 47.65 -7.21
N ARG A 65 -56.50 47.20 -8.44
CA ARG A 65 -55.17 46.81 -8.91
C ARG A 65 -54.71 47.74 -10.01
N PHE A 66 -53.45 48.16 -9.96
CA PHE A 66 -52.79 48.89 -11.04
C PHE A 66 -51.30 48.56 -11.04
N ASP A 67 -50.68 48.60 -12.21
CA ASP A 67 -49.25 48.39 -12.37
C ASP A 67 -48.53 49.74 -12.34
N ILE A 68 -47.33 49.77 -11.76
CA ILE A 68 -46.44 50.94 -11.80
C ILE A 68 -45.46 50.70 -12.95
N PRO A 69 -45.49 51.51 -14.03
CA PRO A 69 -44.56 51.38 -15.15
C PRO A 69 -43.11 51.46 -14.66
N SER A 70 -42.23 50.63 -15.23
CA SER A 70 -40.81 50.59 -14.85
C SER A 70 -40.10 51.94 -14.99
N GLU A 71 -40.56 52.79 -15.90
CA GLU A 71 -40.07 54.14 -16.14
C GLU A 71 -40.24 55.06 -14.92
N GLN A 72 -41.29 54.84 -14.11
CA GLN A 72 -41.60 55.65 -12.93
C GLN A 72 -40.85 55.17 -11.67
N LEU A 73 -40.25 53.98 -11.69
CA LEU A 73 -39.50 53.41 -10.56
C LEU A 73 -38.09 54.00 -10.44
N GLY A 74 -37.59 54.69 -11.48
CA GLY A 74 -36.25 55.29 -11.48
C GLY A 74 -35.13 54.27 -11.23
N THR A 75 -33.95 54.77 -10.84
CA THR A 75 -32.73 53.96 -10.58
C THR A 75 -32.35 53.91 -9.10
N LYS A 76 -33.22 54.39 -8.20
CA LYS A 76 -32.93 54.47 -6.77
C LYS A 76 -32.85 53.09 -6.13
N GLN A 77 -31.98 52.96 -5.12
CA GLN A 77 -31.80 51.71 -4.37
C GLN A 77 -32.96 51.41 -3.42
N GLU A 78 -33.72 52.44 -3.03
CA GLU A 78 -34.85 52.34 -2.11
C GLU A 78 -36.03 53.11 -2.72
N LEU A 79 -37.20 52.47 -2.71
CA LEU A 79 -38.45 53.01 -3.24
C LEU A 79 -39.47 53.07 -2.11
N VAL A 80 -40.04 54.24 -1.87
CA VAL A 80 -40.97 54.46 -0.77
C VAL A 80 -42.38 54.68 -1.33
N LEU A 81 -43.25 53.68 -1.16
CA LEU A 81 -44.67 53.80 -1.43
C LEU A 81 -45.38 54.37 -0.20
N ARG A 82 -45.99 55.55 -0.35
CA ARG A 82 -46.82 56.17 0.69
C ARG A 82 -48.27 56.20 0.24
N PHE A 83 -49.17 55.94 1.18
CA PHE A 83 -50.61 56.00 0.97
C PHE A 83 -51.16 57.11 1.86
N ARG A 84 -51.74 58.15 1.25
CA ARG A 84 -52.45 59.21 1.97
C ARG A 84 -53.94 58.95 1.87
N LEU A 85 -54.57 58.72 3.01
CA LEU A 85 -56.00 58.53 3.13
C LEU A 85 -56.65 59.85 3.56
N GLU A 86 -57.65 60.28 2.80
CA GLU A 86 -58.57 61.36 3.14
C GLU A 86 -59.97 60.76 3.32
N GLY A 87 -60.50 60.76 4.54
CA GLY A 87 -61.76 60.11 4.90
C GLY A 87 -61.61 59.18 6.12
N ARG A 88 -62.68 58.43 6.43
CA ARG A 88 -62.74 57.54 7.61
C ARG A 88 -62.59 56.04 7.28
N ALA A 89 -62.48 55.69 6.00
CA ALA A 89 -62.35 54.30 5.57
C ALA A 89 -61.02 53.64 6.00
N ARG A 90 -61.02 52.31 6.15
CA ARG A 90 -59.80 51.50 6.37
C ARG A 90 -59.37 50.83 5.06
N TYR A 91 -58.06 50.65 4.85
CA TYR A 91 -57.51 49.98 3.67
C TYR A 91 -56.41 48.98 4.03
N ALA A 92 -56.25 47.96 3.18
CA ALA A 92 -55.11 47.05 3.15
C ALA A 92 -54.48 47.09 1.76
N TYR A 93 -53.15 46.89 1.68
CA TYR A 93 -52.42 46.93 0.41
C TYR A 93 -51.44 45.76 0.29
N ALA A 94 -51.13 45.40 -0.95
CA ALA A 94 -50.04 44.49 -1.30
C ALA A 94 -49.32 45.05 -2.54
N ALA A 95 -47.99 45.10 -2.49
CA ALA A 95 -47.16 45.54 -3.61
C ALA A 95 -46.19 44.41 -3.99
N THR A 96 -46.08 44.11 -5.29
CA THR A 96 -45.15 43.09 -5.80
C THR A 96 -44.21 43.70 -6.83
N PHE A 97 -42.90 43.71 -6.54
CA PHE A 97 -41.87 44.11 -7.48
C PHE A 97 -41.48 42.92 -8.36
N ARG A 98 -41.47 43.10 -9.69
CA ARG A 98 -41.11 42.07 -10.66
C ARG A 98 -40.06 42.64 -11.61
N GLY A 99 -39.02 41.87 -11.92
CA GLY A 99 -37.97 42.31 -12.84
C GLY A 99 -37.12 41.17 -13.34
N PHE A 100 -36.47 41.39 -14.49
CA PHE A 100 -35.51 40.48 -15.09
C PHE A 100 -34.10 41.06 -14.90
N ARG A 101 -33.17 40.25 -14.38
CA ARG A 101 -31.75 40.63 -14.32
C ARG A 101 -31.01 39.97 -15.49
N PRO A 102 -30.59 40.73 -16.51
CA PRO A 102 -29.87 40.17 -17.66
C PRO A 102 -28.51 39.58 -17.27
N SER A 103 -27.82 40.21 -16.31
CA SER A 103 -26.55 39.74 -15.77
C SER A 103 -26.58 39.62 -14.24
N TYR A 104 -25.80 38.68 -13.70
CA TYR A 104 -25.62 38.48 -12.27
C TYR A 104 -24.38 39.25 -11.79
N SER A 105 -24.33 40.56 -12.01
CA SER A 105 -23.22 41.40 -11.54
C SER A 105 -23.32 41.69 -10.03
N GLY A 106 -22.18 41.66 -9.32
CA GLY A 106 -22.08 41.98 -7.89
C GLY A 106 -20.84 41.35 -7.25
N LYS A 107 -20.20 42.08 -6.32
CA LYS A 107 -19.00 41.58 -5.61
C LYS A 107 -19.40 40.46 -4.65
N SER A 108 -18.81 39.28 -4.81
CA SER A 108 -18.90 38.22 -3.79
C SER A 108 -18.22 38.68 -2.50
N LYS A 109 -18.79 38.31 -1.36
CA LYS A 109 -18.15 38.51 -0.06
C LYS A 109 -16.74 37.91 -0.04
N ARG A 110 -15.78 38.66 0.53
CA ARG A 110 -14.40 38.17 0.74
C ARG A 110 -14.43 36.89 1.60
N GLY A 111 -13.84 35.82 1.09
CA GLY A 111 -13.75 34.51 1.76
C GLY A 111 -14.87 33.51 1.45
N TRP A 112 -15.90 33.89 0.69
CA TRP A 112 -16.90 32.96 0.16
C TRP A 112 -16.73 32.83 -1.35
N ARG A 113 -16.48 31.61 -1.83
CA ARG A 113 -16.25 31.33 -3.25
C ARG A 113 -16.91 30.03 -3.65
N VAL A 114 -17.66 30.05 -4.75
CA VAL A 114 -18.03 28.84 -5.48
C VAL A 114 -16.98 28.67 -6.57
N TYR A 115 -16.16 27.62 -6.49
CA TYR A 115 -15.05 27.43 -7.44
C TYR A 115 -15.55 27.02 -8.82
N HIS A 116 -16.48 26.08 -8.86
CA HIS A 116 -17.06 25.60 -10.09
C HIS A 116 -18.34 24.80 -9.83
N ARG A 117 -19.20 24.77 -10.85
CA ARG A 117 -20.24 23.77 -11.06
C ARG A 117 -19.86 22.97 -12.30
N ARG A 118 -19.66 21.66 -12.13
CA ARG A 118 -19.31 20.74 -13.22
C ARG A 118 -20.46 19.76 -13.44
N TYR A 119 -20.81 19.57 -14.70
CA TYR A 119 -21.66 18.48 -15.16
C TYR A 119 -20.74 17.41 -15.74
N LEU A 120 -20.86 16.20 -15.23
CA LEU A 120 -19.95 15.08 -15.48
C LEU A 120 -20.77 13.86 -15.89
N HIS A 121 -20.15 12.96 -16.63
CA HIS A 121 -20.78 11.68 -16.94
C HIS A 121 -21.00 10.86 -15.66
N ALA A 122 -22.01 9.99 -15.68
CA ALA A 122 -22.18 9.01 -14.63
C ALA A 122 -20.97 8.04 -14.56
N PRO A 123 -20.66 7.48 -13.38
CA PRO A 123 -19.63 6.45 -13.24
C PRO A 123 -19.82 5.34 -14.26
N LEU A 124 -18.72 4.94 -14.91
CA LEU A 124 -18.72 3.82 -15.83
C LEU A 124 -19.15 2.53 -15.13
N ARG A 125 -19.72 1.64 -15.92
CA ARG A 125 -20.13 0.32 -15.47
C ARG A 125 -19.41 -0.74 -16.28
N HIS A 126 -18.97 -1.78 -15.60
CA HIS A 126 -18.43 -2.99 -16.19
C HIS A 126 -19.37 -4.15 -15.85
N ARG A 127 -19.84 -4.87 -16.86
CA ARG A 127 -20.83 -5.97 -16.71
C ARG A 127 -22.03 -5.60 -15.82
N GLY A 128 -22.55 -4.38 -16.02
CA GLY A 128 -23.71 -3.84 -15.30
C GLY A 128 -23.43 -3.27 -13.90
N LYS A 129 -22.23 -3.50 -13.33
CA LYS A 129 -21.82 -2.99 -12.01
C LYS A 129 -20.96 -1.74 -12.16
N SER A 130 -21.11 -0.79 -11.23
CA SER A 130 -20.24 0.40 -11.18
C SER A 130 -18.78 -0.03 -10.96
N ILE A 131 -17.84 0.63 -11.65
CA ILE A 131 -16.40 0.41 -11.42
C ILE A 131 -15.89 1.11 -10.14
N GLY A 132 -16.78 1.78 -9.39
CA GLY A 132 -16.44 2.41 -8.10
C GLY A 132 -15.67 3.73 -8.20
N VAL A 133 -15.41 4.21 -9.42
CA VAL A 133 -14.67 5.46 -9.69
C VAL A 133 -15.60 6.52 -10.28
N GLN A 134 -15.45 7.75 -9.79
CA GLN A 134 -16.19 8.89 -10.32
C GLN A 134 -15.59 9.38 -11.64
N SER A 135 -16.45 9.73 -12.59
CA SER A 135 -16.01 10.33 -13.84
C SER A 135 -15.56 11.77 -13.63
N THR A 136 -14.62 12.20 -14.45
CA THR A 136 -14.28 13.62 -14.62
C THR A 136 -14.56 14.09 -16.05
N SER A 137 -15.20 13.26 -16.87
CA SER A 137 -15.53 13.58 -18.27
C SER A 137 -16.69 14.58 -18.33
N PRO A 138 -16.47 15.81 -18.84
CA PRO A 138 -17.47 16.85 -18.80
C PRO A 138 -18.68 16.55 -19.71
N VAL A 139 -19.84 17.07 -19.31
CA VAL A 139 -21.09 17.03 -20.09
C VAL A 139 -21.55 18.47 -20.32
N LYS A 140 -21.70 18.85 -21.58
CA LYS A 140 -22.35 20.09 -22.03
C LYS A 140 -23.68 19.80 -22.75
N ASN A 141 -23.78 18.62 -23.37
CA ASN A 141 -24.88 18.16 -24.20
C ASN A 141 -25.32 16.77 -23.71
N ALA A 142 -26.31 16.73 -22.83
CA ALA A 142 -26.87 15.49 -22.32
C ALA A 142 -27.96 14.96 -23.25
N THR A 143 -28.00 13.66 -23.51
CA THR A 143 -29.12 13.03 -24.24
C THR A 143 -30.35 12.86 -23.34
N LEU A 144 -31.52 12.70 -23.95
CA LEU A 144 -32.76 12.46 -23.23
C LEU A 144 -32.64 11.17 -22.37
N GLY A 145 -32.96 11.25 -21.08
CA GLY A 145 -32.82 10.13 -20.14
C GLY A 145 -31.39 9.87 -19.65
N GLN A 146 -30.37 10.58 -20.16
CA GLN A 146 -29.00 10.43 -19.66
C GLN A 146 -28.89 10.95 -18.23
N ARG A 147 -28.25 10.15 -17.38
CA ARG A 147 -27.84 10.55 -16.04
C ARG A 147 -26.55 11.36 -16.10
N VAL A 148 -26.57 12.54 -15.49
CA VAL A 148 -25.43 13.48 -15.41
C VAL A 148 -25.14 13.73 -13.94
N GLU A 149 -23.90 13.52 -13.52
CA GLU A 149 -23.46 13.84 -12.16
C GLU A 149 -23.06 15.31 -12.09
N VAL A 150 -23.49 15.99 -11.04
CA VAL A 150 -23.18 17.40 -10.81
C VAL A 150 -22.31 17.53 -9.59
N GLU A 151 -21.18 18.22 -9.72
CA GLU A 151 -20.32 18.60 -8.60
C GLU A 151 -20.26 20.11 -8.49
N VAL A 152 -20.64 20.62 -7.32
CA VAL A 152 -20.53 22.02 -6.94
C VAL A 152 -19.50 22.13 -5.83
N SER A 153 -18.39 22.80 -6.09
CA SER A 153 -17.33 22.98 -5.09
C SER A 153 -17.40 24.37 -4.48
N VAL A 154 -17.58 24.42 -3.16
CA VAL A 154 -17.80 25.66 -2.42
C VAL A 154 -16.79 25.79 -1.30
N SER A 155 -16.04 26.88 -1.32
CA SER A 155 -15.25 27.36 -0.19
C SER A 155 -15.98 28.48 0.51
N ALA A 156 -16.74 28.09 1.54
CA ALA A 156 -17.40 29.00 2.44
C ALA A 156 -17.57 28.33 3.80
N ARG A 157 -17.48 29.14 4.85
CA ARG A 157 -17.78 28.73 6.22
C ARG A 157 -18.95 29.55 6.75
N ALA A 158 -19.92 28.88 7.36
CA ALA A 158 -21.00 29.51 8.09
C ALA A 158 -20.46 30.27 9.31
N ARG A 159 -21.15 31.33 9.73
CA ARG A 159 -20.79 32.08 10.94
C ARG A 159 -21.08 31.27 12.20
N LYS A 160 -20.55 31.69 13.34
CA LYS A 160 -20.84 31.06 14.65
C LYS A 160 -22.32 31.13 15.02
N GLU A 161 -23.01 32.19 14.63
CA GLU A 161 -24.37 32.52 15.09
C GLU A 161 -25.43 32.40 13.99
N SER A 162 -25.03 32.12 12.74
CA SER A 162 -25.92 32.15 11.58
C SER A 162 -25.64 30.98 10.65
N ALA A 163 -26.71 30.34 10.17
CA ALA A 163 -26.63 29.29 9.16
C ALA A 163 -26.24 29.86 7.80
N LEU A 164 -25.64 29.02 6.97
CA LEU A 164 -25.34 29.33 5.58
C LEU A 164 -26.29 28.56 4.67
N ILE A 165 -26.97 29.27 3.79
CA ILE A 165 -27.91 28.69 2.84
C ILE A 165 -27.26 28.70 1.45
N VAL A 166 -27.15 27.51 0.85
CA VAL A 166 -26.72 27.36 -0.55
C VAL A 166 -27.95 27.21 -1.43
N HIS A 167 -28.10 28.14 -2.36
CA HIS A 167 -29.12 28.18 -3.38
C HIS A 167 -28.51 27.65 -4.69
N GLU A 168 -28.81 26.39 -5.01
CA GLU A 168 -28.30 25.69 -6.18
C GLU A 168 -29.40 25.51 -7.24
N PRO A 169 -29.40 26.31 -8.32
CA PRO A 169 -30.42 26.23 -9.36
C PRO A 169 -30.21 25.00 -10.25
N LEU A 170 -31.30 24.31 -10.54
CA LEU A 170 -31.31 23.16 -11.46
C LEU A 170 -31.58 23.64 -12.91
N PRO A 171 -30.96 23.01 -13.93
CA PRO A 171 -31.30 23.27 -15.32
C PRO A 171 -32.76 22.90 -15.61
N ALA A 172 -33.54 23.77 -16.27
CA ALA A 172 -34.98 23.56 -16.42
C ALA A 172 -35.38 22.32 -17.24
N GLY A 173 -34.52 21.84 -18.14
CA GLY A 173 -34.74 20.58 -18.88
C GLY A 173 -34.27 19.32 -18.16
N MET A 174 -33.82 19.44 -16.92
CA MET A 174 -33.28 18.35 -16.11
C MET A 174 -34.14 18.13 -14.86
N ALA A 175 -34.20 16.88 -14.40
CA ALA A 175 -34.80 16.54 -13.11
C ALA A 175 -33.75 15.96 -12.16
N LEU A 176 -33.85 16.29 -10.87
CA LEU A 176 -33.04 15.67 -9.82
C LEU A 176 -33.36 14.18 -9.71
N VAL A 177 -32.33 13.34 -9.71
CA VAL A 177 -32.47 11.91 -9.42
C VAL A 177 -32.62 11.76 -7.90
N PRO A 178 -33.71 11.15 -7.40
CA PRO A 178 -33.94 10.99 -5.96
C PRO A 178 -32.78 10.27 -5.26
N ASN A 179 -32.53 10.62 -4.00
CA ASN A 179 -31.52 9.98 -3.14
C ASN A 179 -30.07 10.04 -3.65
N THR A 180 -29.75 10.99 -4.54
CA THR A 180 -28.37 11.19 -5.03
C THR A 180 -27.68 12.42 -4.44
N LEU A 181 -28.44 13.31 -3.79
CA LEU A 181 -27.92 14.52 -3.18
C LEU A 181 -27.05 14.20 -1.97
N GLN A 182 -25.80 14.62 -2.01
CA GLN A 182 -24.76 14.40 -1.01
C GLN A 182 -24.05 15.73 -0.71
N GLY A 183 -23.71 15.94 0.56
CA GLY A 183 -22.99 17.13 1.02
C GLY A 183 -23.09 17.30 2.54
N GLY A 184 -22.37 18.28 3.09
CA GLY A 184 -22.35 18.57 4.53
C GLY A 184 -23.54 19.37 5.07
N PHE A 185 -24.67 19.39 4.38
CA PHE A 185 -25.88 20.11 4.79
C PHE A 185 -26.69 19.26 5.78
N VAL A 186 -27.49 19.92 6.63
CA VAL A 186 -28.36 19.25 7.61
C VAL A 186 -29.81 19.14 7.17
N HIS A 187 -30.22 19.99 6.23
CA HIS A 187 -31.56 20.02 5.68
C HIS A 187 -31.49 20.48 4.22
N HIS A 188 -32.44 20.01 3.41
CA HIS A 188 -32.58 20.47 2.03
C HIS A 188 -34.04 20.61 1.62
N GLU A 189 -34.29 21.56 0.73
CA GLU A 189 -35.60 21.78 0.12
C GLU A 189 -35.44 21.89 -1.39
N LEU A 190 -36.31 21.22 -2.14
CA LEU A 190 -36.44 21.38 -3.59
C LEU A 190 -37.68 22.21 -3.88
N GLN A 191 -37.49 23.46 -4.31
CA GLN A 191 -38.58 24.37 -4.63
C GLN A 191 -38.22 25.24 -5.83
N ASP A 192 -39.17 25.51 -6.72
CA ASP A 192 -39.00 26.43 -7.86
C ASP A 192 -37.84 26.10 -8.82
N GLY A 193 -37.46 24.82 -8.92
CA GLY A 193 -36.31 24.38 -9.72
C GLY A 193 -34.96 24.76 -9.10
N GLU A 194 -34.90 24.99 -7.79
CA GLU A 194 -33.69 25.28 -7.02
C GLU A 194 -33.62 24.36 -5.80
N LEU A 195 -32.43 23.83 -5.53
CA LEU A 195 -32.07 23.16 -4.29
C LEU A 195 -31.61 24.21 -3.27
N ARG A 196 -32.28 24.26 -2.11
CA ARG A 196 -31.85 25.05 -0.95
C ARG A 196 -31.24 24.11 0.07
N LEU A 197 -29.96 24.31 0.37
CA LEU A 197 -29.19 23.46 1.27
C LEU A 197 -28.79 24.27 2.50
N TYR A 198 -29.13 23.77 3.68
CA TYR A 198 -28.93 24.47 4.95
C TYR A 198 -27.71 23.88 5.67
N PHE A 199 -26.72 24.73 5.93
CA PHE A 199 -25.50 24.35 6.66
C PHE A 199 -25.53 24.96 8.06
N GLN A 200 -25.24 24.12 9.06
CA GLN A 200 -25.17 24.55 10.46
C GLN A 200 -24.14 25.67 10.66
N PRO A 201 -24.34 26.51 11.69
CA PRO A 201 -23.33 27.47 12.11
C PRO A 201 -21.95 26.85 12.31
N ASN A 202 -20.92 27.62 11.99
CA ASN A 202 -19.51 27.25 12.11
C ASN A 202 -19.05 26.02 11.27
N ARG A 203 -19.88 25.48 10.37
CA ARG A 203 -19.51 24.40 9.44
C ARG A 203 -19.01 24.94 8.09
N TYR A 204 -18.12 24.16 7.48
CA TYR A 204 -17.63 24.39 6.13
C TYR A 204 -18.52 23.67 5.12
N VAL A 205 -18.78 24.29 3.97
CA VAL A 205 -19.69 23.75 2.95
C VAL A 205 -19.06 22.56 2.20
N GLY A 206 -17.88 22.77 1.61
CA GLY A 206 -17.19 21.74 0.83
C GLY A 206 -17.88 21.42 -0.49
N ASN A 207 -17.81 20.16 -0.90
CA ASN A 207 -18.40 19.70 -2.16
C ASN A 207 -19.84 19.22 -1.95
N ILE A 208 -20.71 19.67 -2.86
CA ILE A 208 -22.09 19.20 -2.98
C ILE A 208 -22.17 18.39 -4.27
N ARG A 209 -22.75 17.20 -4.20
CA ARG A 209 -22.89 16.29 -5.34
C ARG A 209 -24.33 15.81 -5.47
N TYR A 210 -24.81 15.68 -6.70
CA TYR A 210 -26.13 15.14 -6.99
C TYR A 210 -26.21 14.71 -8.46
N ALA A 211 -27.15 13.84 -8.79
CA ALA A 211 -27.36 13.42 -10.17
C ALA A 211 -28.62 14.06 -10.76
N LEU A 212 -28.54 14.40 -12.04
CA LEU A 212 -29.63 14.89 -12.86
C LEU A 212 -29.96 13.90 -13.97
N VAL A 213 -31.18 13.95 -14.48
CA VAL A 213 -31.61 13.21 -15.67
C VAL A 213 -32.25 14.15 -16.69
N GLY A 214 -31.86 14.02 -17.97
CA GLY A 214 -32.43 14.81 -19.07
C GLY A 214 -33.90 14.47 -19.31
N ARG A 215 -34.77 15.50 -19.30
CA ARG A 215 -36.23 15.34 -19.44
C ARG A 215 -36.82 16.12 -20.60
N THR A 216 -36.33 17.34 -20.83
CA THR A 216 -36.90 18.24 -21.84
C THR A 216 -35.78 18.75 -22.74
N PRO A 217 -35.81 18.47 -24.05
CA PRO A 217 -34.83 19.00 -25.00
C PRO A 217 -34.76 20.53 -24.99
N GLY A 218 -33.58 21.08 -25.23
CA GLY A 218 -33.32 22.51 -25.32
C GLY A 218 -32.02 22.93 -24.64
N THR A 219 -31.64 24.19 -24.85
CA THR A 219 -30.44 24.80 -24.25
C THR A 219 -30.83 25.66 -23.07
N PHE A 220 -30.40 25.27 -21.87
CA PHE A 220 -30.82 25.90 -20.63
C PHE A 220 -29.69 26.74 -20.03
N ARG A 221 -29.94 28.04 -19.90
CA ARG A 221 -29.10 28.93 -19.10
C ARG A 221 -29.38 28.68 -17.62
N VAL A 222 -28.36 28.24 -16.89
CA VAL A 222 -28.45 27.90 -15.47
C VAL A 222 -27.86 29.04 -14.65
N PRO A 223 -28.65 29.71 -13.79
CA PRO A 223 -28.17 30.77 -12.91
C PRO A 223 -26.98 30.33 -12.04
N PRO A 224 -26.21 31.27 -11.47
CA PRO A 224 -25.11 30.90 -10.60
C PRO A 224 -25.63 30.32 -9.27
N THR A 225 -24.89 29.36 -8.71
CA THR A 225 -25.03 28.98 -7.30
C THR A 225 -24.87 30.21 -6.42
N ARG A 226 -25.74 30.40 -5.44
CA ARG A 226 -25.67 31.54 -4.50
C ARG A 226 -25.50 31.04 -3.07
N LEU A 227 -24.70 31.75 -2.30
CA LEU A 227 -24.48 31.52 -0.88
C LEU A 227 -25.05 32.71 -0.13
N VAL A 228 -25.93 32.48 0.83
CA VAL A 228 -26.61 33.56 1.57
C VAL A 228 -26.53 33.27 3.06
N ASP A 229 -26.13 34.26 3.85
CA ASP A 229 -26.21 34.20 5.30
C ASP A 229 -27.68 34.30 5.74
N GLU A 230 -28.13 33.43 6.62
CA GLU A 230 -29.54 33.40 7.05
C GLU A 230 -29.97 34.70 7.72
N GLN A 231 -29.11 35.26 8.57
CA GLN A 231 -29.37 36.49 9.34
C GLN A 231 -28.99 37.76 8.58
N ASP A 232 -27.93 37.73 7.75
CA ASP A 232 -27.45 38.90 6.99
C ASP A 232 -27.50 38.68 5.47
N ARG A 233 -28.67 38.96 4.89
CA ARG A 233 -28.93 38.77 3.44
C ARG A 233 -28.09 39.67 2.53
N SER A 234 -27.37 40.67 3.06
CA SER A 234 -26.43 41.46 2.26
C SER A 234 -25.16 40.66 1.91
N ARG A 235 -24.85 39.61 2.69
CA ARG A 235 -23.66 38.77 2.52
C ARG A 235 -23.95 37.65 1.55
N VAL A 236 -23.56 37.88 0.30
CA VAL A 236 -23.79 36.93 -0.79
C VAL A 236 -22.47 36.45 -1.39
N GLY A 237 -22.33 35.14 -1.53
CA GLY A 237 -21.33 34.51 -2.41
C GLY A 237 -22.02 34.04 -3.69
N ARG A 238 -21.33 34.13 -4.83
CA ARG A 238 -21.88 33.71 -6.13
C ARG A 238 -20.87 32.89 -6.92
N GLY A 239 -21.37 31.87 -7.62
CA GLY A 239 -20.64 31.17 -8.67
C GLY A 239 -20.86 31.78 -10.04
N GLU A 240 -20.61 30.98 -11.06
CA GLU A 240 -20.74 31.37 -12.46
C GLU A 240 -22.06 30.89 -13.08
N VAL A 241 -22.54 31.63 -14.07
CA VAL A 241 -23.62 31.17 -14.95
C VAL A 241 -23.05 30.08 -15.84
N THR A 242 -23.79 28.98 -16.01
CA THR A 242 -23.41 27.93 -16.98
C THR A 242 -24.56 27.66 -17.92
N THR A 243 -24.28 26.93 -18.98
CA THR A 243 -25.29 26.44 -19.92
C THR A 243 -25.19 24.93 -20.00
N LEU A 244 -26.34 24.26 -20.07
CA LEU A 244 -26.43 22.82 -20.31
C LEU A 244 -27.52 22.56 -21.36
N SER A 245 -27.19 21.78 -22.38
CA SER A 245 -28.11 21.39 -23.43
C SER A 245 -28.64 19.99 -23.18
N VAL A 246 -29.93 19.79 -23.42
CA VAL A 246 -30.57 18.48 -23.51
C VAL A 246 -30.91 18.23 -24.96
N LEU A 247 -30.33 17.18 -25.54
CA LEU A 247 -30.48 16.82 -26.94
C LEU A 247 -31.83 16.15 -27.20
N GLY A 248 -32.30 16.27 -28.44
CA GLY A 248 -33.51 15.65 -28.92
C GLY A 248 -33.42 14.11 -28.95
N PRO A 249 -34.56 13.41 -29.09
CA PRO A 249 -34.57 11.96 -29.27
C PRO A 249 -33.72 11.53 -30.48
N GLY A 250 -32.81 10.57 -30.30
CA GLY A 250 -31.97 10.02 -31.37
C GLY A 250 -30.71 10.85 -31.71
N GLU A 251 -30.55 12.03 -31.14
CA GLU A 251 -29.34 12.84 -31.32
C GLU A 251 -28.15 12.27 -30.54
N GLN A 252 -26.98 12.20 -31.18
CA GLN A 252 -25.76 11.78 -30.52
C GLN A 252 -25.06 12.98 -29.88
N SER A 253 -24.58 12.79 -28.64
CA SER A 253 -23.82 13.85 -27.97
C SER A 253 -22.46 14.07 -28.63
N PRO A 254 -22.07 15.32 -28.94
CA PRO A 254 -20.72 15.65 -29.39
C PRO A 254 -19.68 15.57 -28.25
N ASP A 255 -20.12 15.40 -27.00
CA ASP A 255 -19.23 15.33 -25.84
C ASP A 255 -18.53 13.96 -25.80
N ARG A 256 -17.31 13.90 -26.37
CA ARG A 256 -16.50 12.68 -26.34
C ARG A 256 -16.11 12.33 -24.91
N TYR A 257 -16.31 11.06 -24.53
CA TYR A 257 -15.92 10.57 -23.22
C TYR A 257 -14.40 10.59 -23.04
N GLN A 258 -13.93 11.15 -21.93
CA GLN A 258 -12.51 11.22 -21.59
C GLN A 258 -12.25 10.45 -20.30
N LEU A 259 -11.63 9.27 -20.43
CA LEU A 259 -11.25 8.44 -19.29
C LEU A 259 -10.17 9.13 -18.45
N ASN A 260 -10.45 9.27 -17.15
CA ASN A 260 -9.44 9.68 -16.19
C ASN A 260 -8.53 8.52 -15.78
N ASP A 261 -7.40 8.83 -15.14
CA ASP A 261 -6.40 7.82 -14.80
C ASP A 261 -6.96 6.75 -13.82
N SER A 262 -7.86 7.14 -12.91
CA SER A 262 -8.51 6.21 -11.98
C SER A 262 -9.48 5.26 -12.69
N GLU A 263 -10.24 5.76 -13.67
CA GLU A 263 -11.15 4.94 -14.49
C GLU A 263 -10.36 3.97 -15.36
N ARG A 264 -9.27 4.43 -15.99
CA ARG A 264 -8.35 3.57 -16.75
C ARG A 264 -7.80 2.46 -15.86
N TYR A 265 -7.32 2.81 -14.67
CA TYR A 265 -6.77 1.83 -13.75
C TYR A 265 -7.82 0.79 -13.33
N ALA A 266 -9.02 1.25 -12.96
CA ALA A 266 -10.11 0.37 -12.53
C ALA A 266 -10.56 -0.57 -13.65
N LEU A 267 -10.77 -0.06 -14.85
CA LEU A 267 -11.11 -0.88 -16.03
C LEU A 267 -10.00 -1.86 -16.38
N GLY A 268 -8.75 -1.40 -16.43
CA GLY A 268 -7.60 -2.25 -16.70
C GLY A 268 -7.43 -3.37 -15.67
N SER A 269 -7.62 -3.07 -14.38
CA SER A 269 -7.57 -4.07 -13.30
C SER A 269 -8.71 -5.10 -13.41
N LEU A 270 -9.91 -4.67 -13.79
CA LEU A 270 -11.05 -5.57 -14.00
C LEU A 270 -10.81 -6.53 -15.17
N HIS A 271 -10.36 -6.01 -16.32
CA HIS A 271 -10.02 -6.85 -17.47
C HIS A 271 -8.85 -7.79 -17.17
N PHE A 272 -7.86 -7.34 -16.40
CA PHE A 272 -6.75 -8.19 -15.96
C PHE A 272 -7.26 -9.35 -15.10
N ALA A 273 -8.14 -9.08 -14.13
CA ALA A 273 -8.73 -10.11 -13.28
C ALA A 273 -9.62 -11.10 -14.06
N GLU A 274 -10.19 -10.66 -15.19
CA GLU A 274 -10.98 -11.49 -16.10
C GLU A 274 -10.13 -12.28 -17.11
N GLY A 275 -8.80 -12.10 -17.10
CA GLY A 275 -7.89 -12.74 -18.05
C GLY A 275 -7.87 -12.12 -19.45
N GLU A 276 -8.57 -10.99 -19.66
CA GLU A 276 -8.60 -10.25 -20.92
C GLU A 276 -7.36 -9.35 -21.05
N LEU A 277 -6.17 -9.97 -21.11
CA LEU A 277 -4.87 -9.28 -21.00
C LEU A 277 -4.67 -8.17 -22.02
N GLY A 278 -5.09 -8.36 -23.28
CA GLY A 278 -5.00 -7.33 -24.32
C GLY A 278 -5.79 -6.07 -23.98
N LYS A 279 -7.03 -6.20 -23.52
CA LYS A 279 -7.86 -5.05 -23.09
C LYS A 279 -7.31 -4.42 -21.82
N ALA A 280 -6.83 -5.24 -20.88
CA ALA A 280 -6.17 -4.72 -19.69
C ALA A 280 -4.98 -3.83 -20.07
N LEU A 281 -4.17 -4.26 -21.03
CA LEU A 281 -3.01 -3.52 -21.52
C LEU A 281 -3.40 -2.18 -22.17
N GLU A 282 -4.47 -2.13 -22.97
CA GLU A 282 -4.99 -0.87 -23.56
C GLU A 282 -5.25 0.21 -22.50
N TYR A 283 -5.74 -0.18 -21.33
CA TYR A 283 -6.02 0.75 -20.24
C TYR A 283 -4.80 1.02 -19.35
N LEU A 284 -3.97 0.02 -19.07
CA LEU A 284 -2.87 0.10 -18.10
C LEU A 284 -1.56 0.66 -18.70
N ALA A 285 -1.25 0.37 -19.97
CA ALA A 285 0.01 0.81 -20.58
C ALA A 285 0.18 2.35 -20.58
N PRO A 286 -0.84 3.18 -20.90
CA PRO A 286 -0.72 4.63 -20.80
C PRO A 286 -0.45 5.13 -19.38
N LEU A 287 -0.93 4.41 -18.36
CA LEU A 287 -0.68 4.75 -16.96
C LEU A 287 0.75 4.44 -16.55
N PHE A 288 1.32 3.37 -17.10
CA PHE A 288 2.69 2.96 -16.81
C PHE A 288 3.75 3.93 -17.37
N GLU A 289 3.41 4.70 -18.40
CA GLU A 289 4.24 5.79 -18.95
C GLU A 289 4.23 7.07 -18.09
N ARG A 290 3.30 7.19 -17.13
CA ARG A 290 3.21 8.40 -16.31
C ARG A 290 4.40 8.50 -15.37
N LYS A 291 4.91 9.72 -15.18
CA LYS A 291 5.95 10.00 -14.15
C LYS A 291 5.47 9.64 -12.75
N LYS A 292 4.21 9.94 -12.42
CA LYS A 292 3.54 9.54 -11.18
C LYS A 292 2.52 8.46 -11.50
N ARG A 293 2.88 7.21 -11.22
CA ARG A 293 2.05 6.03 -11.47
C ARG A 293 1.02 5.87 -10.34
N PRO A 294 -0.29 5.80 -10.63
CA PRO A 294 -1.28 5.43 -9.62
C PRO A 294 -1.07 3.96 -9.22
N ASN A 295 -1.21 3.66 -7.93
CA ASN A 295 -1.08 2.29 -7.38
C ASN A 295 0.13 1.53 -7.96
N GLU A 296 1.29 2.19 -7.96
CA GLU A 296 2.46 1.79 -8.75
C GLU A 296 2.86 0.33 -8.57
N ARG A 297 2.83 -0.19 -7.33
CA ARG A 297 3.11 -1.60 -7.04
C ARG A 297 2.24 -2.53 -7.87
N ASP A 298 0.92 -2.36 -7.78
CA ASP A 298 -0.03 -3.23 -8.47
C ASP A 298 -0.05 -2.99 -9.98
N LEU A 299 0.14 -1.74 -10.41
CA LEU A 299 0.27 -1.43 -11.83
C LEU A 299 1.49 -2.12 -12.44
N ALA A 300 2.67 -1.99 -11.82
CA ALA A 300 3.89 -2.64 -12.29
C ALA A 300 3.75 -4.17 -12.27
N LYS A 301 3.14 -4.73 -11.22
CA LYS A 301 2.84 -6.17 -11.13
C LYS A 301 1.94 -6.65 -12.28
N MET A 302 0.83 -5.95 -12.55
CA MET A 302 -0.07 -6.30 -13.67
C MET A 302 0.64 -6.19 -15.02
N ILE A 303 1.41 -5.12 -15.24
CA ILE A 303 2.19 -4.93 -16.47
C ILE A 303 3.21 -6.06 -16.66
N LEU A 304 3.94 -6.42 -15.58
CA LEU A 304 4.86 -7.55 -15.61
C LEU A 304 4.12 -8.86 -15.93
N TRP A 305 2.97 -9.12 -15.30
CA TRP A 305 2.23 -10.37 -15.51
C TRP A 305 1.68 -10.44 -16.94
N ILE A 306 1.16 -9.34 -17.48
CA ILE A 306 0.69 -9.27 -18.86
C ILE A 306 1.83 -9.58 -19.82
N HIS A 307 2.97 -8.87 -19.71
CA HIS A 307 4.07 -9.05 -20.66
C HIS A 307 4.86 -10.34 -20.46
N THR A 308 4.71 -11.04 -19.34
CA THR A 308 5.26 -12.41 -19.18
C THR A 308 4.42 -13.47 -19.90
N ALA A 309 3.19 -13.13 -20.34
CA ALA A 309 2.40 -14.01 -21.19
C ALA A 309 2.97 -14.03 -22.63
N PRO A 310 3.07 -15.20 -23.29
CA PRO A 310 3.66 -15.32 -24.63
C PRO A 310 3.06 -14.38 -25.68
N GLU A 311 1.74 -14.17 -25.65
CA GLU A 311 0.99 -13.36 -26.62
C GLU A 311 1.29 -11.86 -26.52
N HIS A 312 1.78 -11.43 -25.36
CA HIS A 312 2.03 -10.02 -25.04
C HIS A 312 3.49 -9.75 -24.69
N TYR A 313 4.40 -10.67 -25.02
CA TYR A 313 5.80 -10.57 -24.66
C TYR A 313 6.46 -9.27 -25.14
N ASP A 314 6.99 -8.49 -24.19
CA ASP A 314 7.80 -7.30 -24.45
C ASP A 314 8.91 -7.20 -23.40
N ALA A 315 10.15 -7.50 -23.83
CA ALA A 315 11.30 -7.55 -22.95
C ALA A 315 11.59 -6.20 -22.24
N ARG A 316 11.40 -5.07 -22.94
CA ARG A 316 11.66 -3.74 -22.35
C ARG A 316 10.65 -3.43 -21.25
N ARG A 317 9.39 -3.79 -21.47
CA ARG A 317 8.31 -3.59 -20.50
C ARG A 317 8.47 -4.49 -19.28
N ILE A 318 8.85 -5.75 -19.49
CA ILE A 318 9.18 -6.70 -18.42
C ILE A 318 10.27 -6.13 -17.52
N VAL A 319 11.40 -5.74 -18.09
CA VAL A 319 12.54 -5.21 -17.31
C VAL A 319 12.16 -3.94 -16.57
N ALA A 320 11.50 -2.98 -17.22
CA ALA A 320 11.07 -1.74 -16.58
C ALA A 320 10.11 -1.99 -15.40
N ALA A 321 9.16 -2.91 -15.55
CA ALA A 321 8.23 -3.26 -14.47
C ALA A 321 8.94 -4.02 -13.34
N PHE A 322 9.81 -4.97 -13.68
CA PHE A 322 10.58 -5.73 -12.70
C PHE A 322 11.52 -4.86 -11.88
N GLU A 323 12.22 -3.89 -12.48
CA GLU A 323 13.10 -2.98 -11.76
C GLU A 323 12.35 -2.13 -10.73
N ILE A 324 11.16 -1.65 -11.08
CA ILE A 324 10.30 -0.93 -10.13
C ILE A 324 9.97 -1.84 -8.95
N LEU A 325 9.59 -3.09 -9.21
CA LEU A 325 9.21 -4.05 -8.17
C LEU A 325 10.40 -4.44 -7.31
N ALA A 326 11.52 -4.86 -7.91
CA ALA A 326 12.71 -5.32 -7.19
C ALA A 326 13.34 -4.22 -6.32
N VAL A 327 13.34 -2.97 -6.77
CA VAL A 327 13.97 -1.86 -6.04
C VAL A 327 13.04 -1.26 -4.99
N ARG A 328 11.75 -1.07 -5.30
CA ARG A 328 10.83 -0.32 -4.43
C ARG A 328 9.88 -1.18 -3.63
N TYR A 329 9.69 -2.44 -4.03
CA TYR A 329 8.77 -3.39 -3.40
C TYR A 329 9.43 -4.78 -3.27
N PRO A 330 10.59 -4.89 -2.59
CA PRO A 330 11.38 -6.13 -2.51
C PRO A 330 10.67 -7.25 -1.74
N ASP A 331 9.60 -6.94 -1.01
CA ASP A 331 8.73 -7.90 -0.31
C ASP A 331 7.77 -8.64 -1.26
N LEU A 332 7.60 -8.15 -2.48
CA LEU A 332 6.73 -8.80 -3.46
C LEU A 332 7.39 -10.04 -4.04
N GLU A 333 6.79 -11.20 -3.79
CA GLU A 333 7.19 -12.45 -4.42
C GLU A 333 6.77 -12.50 -5.89
N VAL A 334 7.74 -12.73 -6.77
CA VAL A 334 7.50 -12.96 -8.20
C VAL A 334 7.41 -14.47 -8.45
N PRO A 335 6.30 -14.98 -9.02
CA PRO A 335 6.13 -16.39 -9.33
C PRO A 335 7.25 -16.95 -10.20
N PHE A 336 7.60 -18.22 -9.97
CA PHE A 336 8.71 -18.90 -10.64
C PHE A 336 8.63 -18.85 -12.18
N ASP A 337 7.45 -19.09 -12.76
CA ASP A 337 7.24 -19.00 -14.21
C ASP A 337 7.59 -17.61 -14.76
N LYS A 338 7.31 -16.57 -13.98
CA LYS A 338 7.47 -15.16 -14.40
C LYS A 338 8.89 -14.68 -14.24
N ILE A 339 9.57 -15.04 -13.15
CA ILE A 339 10.97 -14.64 -12.94
C ILE A 339 11.90 -15.26 -13.98
N LEU A 340 11.59 -16.47 -14.47
CA LEU A 340 12.31 -17.05 -15.61
C LEU A 340 12.16 -16.22 -16.89
N VAL A 341 10.96 -15.69 -17.14
CA VAL A 341 10.71 -14.78 -18.28
C VAL A 341 11.40 -13.44 -18.09
N VAL A 342 11.55 -12.94 -16.85
CA VAL A 342 12.38 -11.75 -16.55
C VAL A 342 13.85 -11.99 -16.91
N GLY A 343 14.42 -13.12 -16.49
CA GLY A 343 15.79 -13.49 -16.85
C GLY A 343 15.97 -13.58 -18.37
N ARG A 344 14.98 -14.16 -19.08
CA ARG A 344 14.94 -14.17 -20.54
C ARG A 344 14.87 -12.76 -21.12
N ALA A 345 14.04 -11.88 -20.56
CA ALA A 345 13.91 -10.50 -21.04
C ALA A 345 15.23 -9.72 -20.97
N TYR A 346 15.96 -9.82 -19.84
CA TYR A 346 17.31 -9.24 -19.75
C TYR A 346 18.25 -9.80 -20.83
N ARG A 347 18.23 -11.11 -21.05
CA ARG A 347 19.06 -11.75 -22.08
C ARG A 347 18.72 -11.27 -23.49
N ASP A 348 17.42 -11.16 -23.80
CA ASP A 348 16.93 -10.72 -25.12
C ASP A 348 17.23 -9.23 -25.37
N LEU A 349 17.44 -8.43 -24.31
CA LEU A 349 17.94 -7.04 -24.40
C LEU A 349 19.48 -6.93 -24.47
N GLY A 350 20.21 -8.06 -24.38
CA GLY A 350 21.68 -8.07 -24.36
C GLY A 350 22.30 -7.80 -22.98
N GLU A 351 21.51 -7.70 -21.92
CA GLU A 351 21.97 -7.47 -20.54
C GLU A 351 22.35 -8.81 -19.87
N HIS A 352 23.37 -9.48 -20.41
CA HIS A 352 23.73 -10.86 -20.03
C HIS A 352 24.11 -11.03 -18.56
N GLU A 353 24.83 -10.07 -17.97
CA GLU A 353 25.21 -10.13 -16.55
C GLU A 353 23.98 -10.09 -15.64
N ARG A 354 23.02 -9.20 -15.94
CA ARG A 354 21.78 -9.07 -15.15
C ARG A 354 20.88 -10.27 -15.34
N ALA A 355 20.79 -10.81 -16.55
CA ALA A 355 20.11 -12.07 -16.81
C ALA A 355 20.70 -13.21 -15.96
N MET A 356 22.03 -13.33 -15.93
CA MET A 356 22.73 -14.34 -15.13
C MET A 356 22.44 -14.17 -13.63
N LEU A 357 22.45 -12.94 -13.11
CA LEU A 357 22.11 -12.67 -11.71
C LEU A 357 20.68 -13.08 -11.37
N VAL A 358 19.70 -12.79 -12.24
CA VAL A 358 18.30 -13.20 -12.04
C VAL A 358 18.17 -14.72 -12.04
N PHE A 359 18.79 -15.42 -13.01
CA PHE A 359 18.75 -16.88 -13.05
C PHE A 359 19.45 -17.52 -11.84
N ARG A 360 20.62 -17.01 -11.45
CA ARG A 360 21.33 -17.48 -10.27
C ARG A 360 20.50 -17.32 -9.00
N ALA A 361 19.96 -16.12 -8.77
CA ALA A 361 19.07 -15.87 -7.64
C ALA A 361 17.83 -16.77 -7.65
N THR A 362 17.28 -17.06 -8.83
CA THR A 362 16.14 -17.98 -8.98
C THR A 362 16.52 -19.42 -8.62
N ILE A 363 17.70 -19.88 -9.04
CA ILE A 363 18.23 -21.21 -8.70
C ILE A 363 18.50 -21.30 -7.19
N ASP A 364 19.14 -20.28 -6.60
CA ASP A 364 19.47 -20.25 -5.17
C ASP A 364 18.19 -20.21 -4.32
N ALA A 365 17.18 -19.42 -4.71
CA ALA A 365 15.87 -19.42 -4.05
C ALA A 365 15.17 -20.78 -4.14
N SER A 366 15.21 -21.43 -5.31
CA SER A 366 14.64 -22.77 -5.50
C SER A 366 15.35 -23.80 -4.63
N PHE A 367 16.69 -23.73 -4.54
CA PHE A 367 17.47 -24.60 -3.67
C PHE A 367 17.09 -24.44 -2.20
N LEU A 368 16.97 -23.19 -1.73
CA LEU A 368 16.59 -22.90 -0.35
C LEU A 368 15.18 -23.41 -0.03
N SER A 369 14.24 -23.27 -0.97
CA SER A 369 12.89 -23.84 -0.84
C SER A 369 12.94 -25.36 -0.68
N ASP A 370 13.62 -26.06 -1.59
CA ASP A 370 13.68 -27.53 -1.57
C ASP A 370 14.47 -28.05 -0.36
N SER A 371 15.48 -27.31 0.10
CA SER A 371 16.27 -27.62 1.29
C SER A 371 15.44 -27.63 2.57
N GLN A 372 14.34 -26.85 2.65
CA GLN A 372 13.44 -26.85 3.82
C GLN A 372 12.83 -28.21 4.10
N ILE A 373 12.66 -29.06 3.09
CA ILE A 373 12.17 -30.45 3.27
C ILE A 373 13.10 -31.23 4.20
N GLY A 374 14.42 -31.01 4.12
CA GLY A 374 15.38 -31.64 5.04
C GLY A 374 15.16 -31.24 6.50
N ALA A 375 14.82 -29.97 6.77
CA ALA A 375 14.49 -29.51 8.12
C ALA A 375 13.22 -30.18 8.64
N ILE A 376 12.18 -30.26 7.80
CA ILE A 376 10.91 -30.94 8.14
C ILE A 376 11.15 -32.41 8.49
N LEU A 377 11.99 -33.12 7.72
CA LEU A 377 12.35 -34.51 8.01
C LEU A 377 13.06 -34.66 9.36
N ALA A 378 13.99 -33.76 9.67
CA ALA A 378 14.69 -33.77 10.95
C ALA A 378 13.74 -33.56 12.14
N ASP A 379 12.80 -32.61 12.02
CA ASP A 379 11.79 -32.30 13.04
C ASP A 379 10.81 -33.47 13.27
N GLN A 380 10.56 -34.28 12.23
CA GLN A 380 9.75 -35.50 12.32
C GLN A 380 10.52 -36.70 12.89
N GLY A 381 11.74 -36.50 13.41
CA GLY A 381 12.55 -37.55 13.99
C GLY A 381 13.26 -38.43 12.96
N GLN A 382 13.44 -37.94 11.72
CA GLN A 382 14.23 -38.60 10.67
C GLN A 382 15.52 -37.81 10.34
N PRO A 383 16.45 -37.66 11.31
CA PRO A 383 17.66 -36.86 11.10
C PRO A 383 18.61 -37.46 10.06
N LEU A 384 18.63 -38.78 9.86
CA LEU A 384 19.43 -39.38 8.79
C LEU A 384 18.71 -39.34 7.44
N GLY A 385 17.38 -39.45 7.43
CA GLY A 385 16.57 -39.15 6.24
C GLY A 385 16.78 -37.72 5.73
N ALA A 386 16.86 -36.74 6.64
CA ALA A 386 17.18 -35.35 6.32
C ALA A 386 18.56 -35.19 5.67
N VAL A 387 19.59 -35.86 6.21
CA VAL A 387 20.95 -35.87 5.63
C VAL A 387 20.95 -36.51 4.25
N ASP A 388 20.30 -37.67 4.09
CA ASP A 388 20.24 -38.39 2.82
C ASP A 388 19.58 -37.53 1.75
N TYR A 389 18.46 -36.88 2.09
CA TYR A 389 17.76 -35.93 1.22
C TYR A 389 18.65 -34.75 0.81
N GLN A 390 19.35 -34.12 1.76
CA GLN A 390 20.24 -33.00 1.48
C GLN A 390 21.41 -33.39 0.58
N GLU A 391 22.05 -34.54 0.85
CA GLU A 391 23.16 -35.04 0.02
C GLU A 391 22.70 -35.33 -1.42
N ALA A 392 21.50 -35.87 -1.60
CA ALA A 392 20.94 -36.10 -2.92
C ALA A 392 20.54 -34.79 -3.62
N LEU A 393 20.01 -33.81 -2.88
CA LEU A 393 19.58 -32.52 -3.40
C LEU A 393 20.71 -31.74 -4.08
N TRP A 394 21.92 -31.69 -3.50
CA TRP A 394 23.01 -30.88 -4.07
C TRP A 394 23.49 -31.37 -5.43
N TRP A 395 23.25 -32.63 -5.79
CA TRP A 395 23.57 -33.15 -7.13
C TRP A 395 22.63 -32.61 -8.22
N HIS A 396 21.48 -32.05 -7.83
CA HIS A 396 20.50 -31.45 -8.73
C HIS A 396 20.67 -29.93 -8.90
N TYR A 397 21.56 -29.31 -8.14
CA TYR A 397 21.80 -27.87 -8.16
C TYR A 397 23.25 -27.55 -8.54
N PRO A 398 23.52 -26.42 -9.21
CA PRO A 398 24.89 -25.97 -9.44
C PRO A 398 25.56 -25.60 -8.11
N GLY A 399 26.89 -25.66 -8.08
CA GLY A 399 27.69 -25.35 -6.89
C GLY A 399 27.72 -23.86 -6.52
N SER A 400 26.58 -23.31 -6.05
CA SER A 400 26.46 -21.95 -5.52
C SER A 400 26.98 -21.85 -4.07
N ALA A 401 26.98 -20.64 -3.51
CA ALA A 401 27.45 -20.43 -2.14
C ALA A 401 26.50 -21.06 -1.12
N GLU A 402 25.21 -21.08 -1.46
CA GLU A 402 24.11 -21.65 -0.71
C GLU A 402 24.23 -23.18 -0.67
N VAL A 403 24.49 -23.80 -1.83
CA VAL A 403 24.74 -25.25 -1.92
C VAL A 403 26.01 -25.63 -1.16
N ALA A 404 27.09 -24.87 -1.34
CA ALA A 404 28.34 -25.10 -0.61
C ALA A 404 28.14 -25.00 0.91
N GLY A 405 27.40 -23.99 1.38
CA GLY A 405 27.05 -23.81 2.78
C GLY A 405 26.24 -24.98 3.35
N SER A 406 25.23 -25.46 2.61
CA SER A 406 24.42 -26.62 3.00
C SER A 406 25.25 -27.90 3.06
N LEU A 407 26.15 -28.11 2.09
CA LEU A 407 27.09 -29.24 2.07
C LEU A 407 27.97 -29.27 3.31
N PHE A 408 28.58 -28.13 3.65
CA PHE A 408 29.39 -28.02 4.87
C PHE A 408 28.55 -28.25 6.14
N ALA A 409 27.40 -27.59 6.26
CA ALA A 409 26.53 -27.72 7.42
C ALA A 409 26.03 -29.16 7.64
N THR A 410 25.70 -29.86 6.56
CA THR A 410 25.26 -31.24 6.63
C THR A 410 26.41 -32.19 6.97
N ALA A 411 27.64 -31.91 6.49
CA ALA A 411 28.81 -32.68 6.92
C ALA A 411 29.05 -32.56 8.44
N GLN A 412 28.91 -31.33 8.99
CA GLN A 412 28.94 -31.13 10.45
C GLN A 412 27.83 -31.91 11.14
N ARG A 413 26.60 -31.84 10.60
CA ARG A 413 25.45 -32.53 11.18
C ARG A 413 25.65 -34.05 11.24
N VAL A 414 26.20 -34.65 10.19
CA VAL A 414 26.53 -36.08 10.17
C VAL A 414 27.54 -36.43 11.26
N TYR A 415 28.57 -35.59 11.44
CA TYR A 415 29.56 -35.77 12.50
C TYR A 415 28.92 -35.68 13.90
N GLU A 416 28.07 -34.70 14.15
CA GLU A 416 27.32 -34.53 15.41
C GLU A 416 26.39 -35.70 15.75
N LEU A 417 25.82 -36.34 14.72
CA LEU A 417 24.94 -37.50 14.87
C LEU A 417 25.71 -38.79 15.20
N ALA A 418 27.03 -38.85 14.95
CA ALA A 418 27.82 -40.06 15.11
C ALA A 418 27.78 -40.69 16.52
N PRO A 419 27.81 -39.94 17.65
CA PRO A 419 27.66 -40.51 18.99
C PRO A 419 26.30 -41.19 19.22
N GLN A 420 25.26 -40.78 18.48
CA GLN A 420 23.87 -41.25 18.63
C GLN A 420 23.54 -42.45 17.73
N TRP A 421 24.54 -43.02 17.03
CA TRP A 421 24.35 -44.05 16.00
C TRP A 421 23.46 -45.23 16.41
N ARG A 422 23.44 -45.62 17.69
CA ARG A 422 22.58 -46.73 18.18
C ARG A 422 21.10 -46.42 18.13
N ALA A 423 20.71 -45.18 18.44
CA ALA A 423 19.33 -44.74 18.32
C ALA A 423 18.94 -44.63 16.84
N LEU A 424 19.83 -44.05 16.05
CA LEU A 424 19.66 -43.86 14.61
C LEU A 424 19.60 -45.16 13.81
N ALA A 425 20.20 -46.26 14.29
CA ALA A 425 20.11 -47.57 13.64
C ALA A 425 18.68 -48.16 13.64
N LYS A 426 17.76 -47.58 14.42
CA LYS A 426 16.34 -47.93 14.44
C LYS A 426 15.48 -47.03 13.54
N GLU A 427 16.05 -45.96 13.00
CA GLU A 427 15.36 -45.03 12.10
C GLU A 427 15.02 -45.73 10.79
N GLN A 428 13.77 -45.58 10.35
CA GLN A 428 13.37 -46.00 9.00
C GLN A 428 13.91 -44.98 8.00
N ARG A 429 14.75 -45.44 7.07
CA ARG A 429 15.33 -44.56 6.04
C ARG A 429 14.29 -44.21 4.98
N LEU A 430 14.25 -42.93 4.63
CA LEU A 430 13.43 -42.42 3.54
C LEU A 430 13.90 -43.01 2.20
N SER A 431 12.95 -43.46 1.38
CA SER A 431 13.20 -43.86 0.00
C SER A 431 12.28 -43.05 -0.91
N LEU A 432 12.85 -42.32 -1.86
CA LEU A 432 12.15 -41.57 -2.90
C LEU A 432 12.44 -42.18 -4.27
N SER A 433 11.63 -41.85 -5.28
CA SER A 433 11.83 -42.36 -6.65
C SER A 433 13.21 -42.05 -7.23
N TRP A 434 13.81 -40.92 -6.85
CA TRP A 434 15.11 -40.45 -7.32
C TRP A 434 16.21 -40.61 -6.26
N MET A 435 15.89 -41.13 -5.07
CA MET A 435 16.81 -41.34 -3.97
C MET A 435 16.44 -42.63 -3.22
N PRO A 436 16.99 -43.80 -3.61
CA PRO A 436 16.74 -45.04 -2.89
C PRO A 436 17.29 -44.98 -1.47
N ALA A 437 16.60 -45.62 -0.52
CA ALA A 437 17.06 -45.69 0.86
C ALA A 437 18.43 -46.39 0.95
N ARG A 438 19.31 -45.86 1.80
CA ARG A 438 20.57 -46.54 2.13
C ARG A 438 20.31 -47.76 3.01
N GLU A 439 20.76 -48.93 2.54
CA GLU A 439 20.60 -50.21 3.25
C GLU A 439 21.60 -50.39 4.40
N GLU A 440 22.75 -49.71 4.34
CA GLU A 440 23.80 -49.82 5.35
C GLU A 440 23.35 -49.25 6.70
N LYS A 441 23.41 -50.09 7.74
CA LYS A 441 23.12 -49.64 9.11
C LYS A 441 24.18 -48.64 9.58
N PRO A 442 23.78 -47.52 10.20
CA PRO A 442 24.74 -46.52 10.67
C PRO A 442 25.58 -47.08 11.81
N THR A 443 26.89 -46.83 11.76
CA THR A 443 27.82 -47.02 12.89
C THR A 443 28.53 -45.71 13.18
N ARG A 444 29.08 -45.54 14.39
CA ARG A 444 29.86 -44.34 14.73
C ARG A 444 30.98 -44.10 13.70
N VAL A 445 31.72 -45.15 13.34
CA VAL A 445 32.83 -45.07 12.39
C VAL A 445 32.32 -44.71 10.99
N ALA A 446 31.25 -45.34 10.52
CA ALA A 446 30.68 -45.06 9.20
C ALA A 446 30.16 -43.61 9.08
N LEU A 447 29.53 -43.08 10.13
CA LEU A 447 29.04 -41.70 10.13
C LEU A 447 30.19 -40.69 10.11
N ILE A 448 31.24 -40.89 10.92
CA ILE A 448 32.42 -40.02 10.89
C ILE A 448 33.16 -40.12 9.54
N ALA A 449 33.28 -41.33 8.98
CA ALA A 449 33.85 -41.53 7.64
C ALA A 449 33.02 -40.83 6.55
N ARG A 450 31.69 -40.86 6.63
CA ARG A 450 30.80 -40.12 5.73
C ARG A 450 31.03 -38.62 5.84
N ALA A 451 31.09 -38.06 7.05
CA ALA A 451 31.39 -36.64 7.26
C ALA A 451 32.75 -36.25 6.63
N ILE A 452 33.79 -37.07 6.81
CA ILE A 452 35.10 -36.87 6.16
C ILE A 452 34.96 -36.85 4.63
N THR A 453 34.23 -37.79 4.04
CA THR A 453 34.01 -37.83 2.59
C THR A 453 33.32 -36.56 2.09
N MET A 454 32.31 -36.07 2.82
CA MET A 454 31.60 -34.84 2.47
C MET A 454 32.52 -33.61 2.58
N LEU A 455 33.31 -33.50 3.66
CA LEU A 455 34.27 -32.40 3.84
C LEU A 455 35.37 -32.42 2.78
N ARG A 456 35.85 -33.61 2.39
CA ARG A 456 36.79 -33.77 1.27
C ARG A 456 36.18 -33.30 -0.04
N PHE A 457 34.94 -33.69 -0.31
CA PHE A 457 34.22 -33.26 -1.50
C PHE A 457 34.06 -31.73 -1.52
N PHE A 458 33.67 -31.14 -0.39
CA PHE A 458 33.56 -29.69 -0.21
C PHE A 458 34.88 -28.97 -0.51
N LEU A 459 35.99 -29.42 0.08
CA LEU A 459 37.31 -28.81 -0.14
C LEU A 459 37.80 -28.93 -1.58
N ALA A 460 37.39 -29.99 -2.30
CA ALA A 460 37.75 -30.19 -3.70
C ALA A 460 36.94 -29.30 -4.65
N HIS A 461 35.66 -29.08 -4.39
CA HIS A 461 34.75 -28.36 -5.29
C HIS A 461 34.56 -26.88 -4.91
N HIS A 462 34.79 -26.53 -3.64
CA HIS A 462 34.64 -25.18 -3.11
C HIS A 462 35.91 -24.70 -2.37
N PRO A 463 37.12 -24.82 -2.95
CA PRO A 463 38.38 -24.51 -2.26
C PRO A 463 38.55 -23.04 -1.87
N GLN A 464 37.82 -22.13 -2.55
CA GLN A 464 37.84 -20.68 -2.27
C GLN A 464 36.71 -20.23 -1.33
N SER A 465 35.89 -21.16 -0.85
CA SER A 465 34.83 -20.82 0.09
C SER A 465 35.42 -20.20 1.36
N PRO A 466 34.76 -19.18 1.94
CA PRO A 466 35.13 -18.66 3.26
C PRO A 466 35.10 -19.70 4.39
N LEU A 467 34.47 -20.87 4.16
CA LEU A 467 34.39 -21.99 5.10
C LEU A 467 35.44 -23.09 4.83
N ALA A 468 36.40 -22.85 3.93
CA ALA A 468 37.37 -23.88 3.53
C ALA A 468 38.33 -24.27 4.67
N ASP A 469 38.80 -23.32 5.46
CA ASP A 469 39.64 -23.61 6.62
C ASP A 469 38.84 -24.25 7.76
N ASP A 470 37.59 -23.82 7.99
CA ASP A 470 36.64 -24.50 8.90
C ASP A 470 36.44 -25.97 8.51
N ALA A 471 36.23 -26.25 7.22
CA ALA A 471 36.07 -27.60 6.70
C ALA A 471 37.33 -28.45 6.87
N ALA A 472 38.51 -27.88 6.61
CA ALA A 472 39.78 -28.57 6.81
C ALA A 472 40.02 -28.88 8.29
N PHE A 473 39.71 -27.95 9.20
CA PHE A 473 39.84 -28.17 10.63
C PHE A 473 38.84 -29.23 11.15
N SER A 474 37.59 -29.16 10.70
CA SER A 474 36.56 -30.15 11.02
C SER A 474 36.95 -31.56 10.56
N MET A 475 37.51 -31.66 9.35
CA MET A 475 37.98 -32.92 8.79
C MET A 475 39.17 -33.49 9.59
N ALA A 476 40.08 -32.64 10.06
CA ALA A 476 41.18 -33.05 10.92
C ALA A 476 40.66 -33.59 12.27
N ASN A 477 39.64 -32.96 12.86
CA ASN A 477 39.02 -33.47 14.10
C ASN A 477 38.34 -34.83 13.86
N ALA A 478 37.63 -34.98 12.74
CA ALA A 478 37.03 -36.25 12.37
C ALA A 478 38.07 -37.36 12.17
N TYR A 479 39.23 -37.06 11.56
CA TYR A 479 40.34 -38.01 11.48
C TYR A 479 40.92 -38.38 12.84
N LEU A 480 41.07 -37.41 13.74
CA LEU A 480 41.54 -37.65 15.11
C LEU A 480 40.60 -38.60 15.86
N ASP A 481 39.29 -38.39 15.71
CA ASP A 481 38.23 -39.22 16.30
C ASP A 481 38.19 -40.66 15.78
N LEU A 482 38.68 -40.87 14.56
CA LEU A 482 38.92 -42.20 13.97
C LEU A 482 40.32 -42.74 14.27
N LYS A 483 41.12 -42.04 15.08
CA LYS A 483 42.53 -42.38 15.39
C LYS A 483 43.43 -42.47 14.16
N ARG A 484 43.07 -41.76 13.09
CA ARG A 484 43.83 -41.68 11.83
C ARG A 484 44.91 -40.61 11.94
N HIS A 485 45.88 -40.84 12.82
CA HIS A 485 46.87 -39.85 13.22
C HIS A 485 47.78 -39.38 12.07
N ASP A 486 48.09 -40.27 11.12
CA ASP A 486 48.85 -39.89 9.91
C ASP A 486 48.08 -38.87 9.05
N ASP A 487 46.78 -39.09 8.86
CA ASP A 487 45.94 -38.16 8.09
C ASP A 487 45.77 -36.82 8.82
N VAL A 488 45.69 -36.81 10.15
CA VAL A 488 45.67 -35.58 10.96
C VAL A 488 46.93 -34.75 10.70
N VAL A 489 48.11 -35.38 10.74
CA VAL A 489 49.40 -34.69 10.50
C VAL A 489 49.44 -34.12 9.08
N VAL A 490 49.16 -34.96 8.06
CA VAL A 490 49.23 -34.56 6.66
C VAL A 490 48.26 -33.42 6.36
N LEU A 491 47.01 -33.54 6.79
CA LEU A 491 45.99 -32.51 6.54
C LEU A 491 46.33 -31.21 7.27
N SER A 492 46.69 -31.27 8.55
CA SER A 492 46.97 -30.06 9.34
C SER A 492 48.19 -29.30 8.83
N GLN A 493 49.27 -30.00 8.49
CA GLN A 493 50.46 -29.36 7.91
C GLN A 493 50.16 -28.72 6.56
N ARG A 494 49.41 -29.39 5.70
CA ARG A 494 48.97 -28.82 4.43
C ARG A 494 48.12 -27.57 4.67
N SER A 495 47.17 -27.61 5.59
CA SER A 495 46.29 -26.48 5.92
C SER A 495 47.06 -25.26 6.41
N LEU A 496 48.18 -25.42 7.12
CA LEU A 496 49.04 -24.29 7.53
C LEU A 496 49.57 -23.50 6.33
N SER A 497 49.88 -24.20 5.23
CA SER A 497 50.38 -23.60 4.00
C SER A 497 49.27 -23.05 3.10
N VAL A 498 48.13 -23.75 3.02
CA VAL A 498 47.00 -23.39 2.16
C VAL A 498 46.22 -22.20 2.73
N TYR A 499 46.13 -22.10 4.06
CA TYR A 499 45.35 -21.07 4.76
C TYR A 499 46.24 -20.17 5.65
N PRO A 500 47.21 -19.43 5.10
CA PRO A 500 48.20 -18.66 5.88
C PRO A 500 47.59 -17.54 6.74
N LYS A 501 46.39 -17.08 6.39
CA LYS A 501 45.65 -16.00 7.09
C LYS A 501 44.53 -16.51 8.01
N SER A 502 44.38 -17.83 8.16
CA SER A 502 43.31 -18.42 8.96
C SER A 502 43.53 -18.25 10.46
N ASP A 503 42.44 -18.01 11.19
CA ASP A 503 42.44 -18.05 12.66
C ASP A 503 42.72 -19.45 13.23
N PHE A 504 42.60 -20.49 12.39
CA PHE A 504 42.94 -21.87 12.73
C PHE A 504 44.44 -22.19 12.62
N GLN A 505 45.31 -21.23 12.29
CA GLN A 505 46.77 -21.45 12.26
C GLN A 505 47.31 -22.09 13.55
N GLY A 506 46.89 -21.60 14.71
CA GLY A 506 47.25 -22.20 16.00
C GLY A 506 46.66 -23.61 16.17
N SER A 507 45.43 -23.83 15.71
CA SER A 507 44.74 -25.12 15.78
C SER A 507 45.42 -26.18 14.91
N PHE A 508 45.73 -25.86 13.65
CA PHE A 508 46.43 -26.79 12.75
C PHE A 508 47.82 -27.14 13.28
N ARG A 509 48.57 -26.19 13.86
CA ARG A 509 49.85 -26.50 14.52
C ARG A 509 49.67 -27.41 15.73
N TYR A 510 48.64 -27.16 16.53
CA TYR A 510 48.31 -28.01 17.67
C TYR A 510 47.91 -29.43 17.22
N MET A 511 47.06 -29.56 16.21
CA MET A 511 46.66 -30.86 15.65
C MET A 511 47.84 -31.62 15.06
N THR A 512 48.80 -30.92 14.44
CA THR A 512 50.06 -31.50 13.97
C THR A 512 50.87 -32.07 15.13
N ALA A 513 51.05 -31.30 16.21
CA ALA A 513 51.74 -31.75 17.43
C ALA A 513 51.04 -32.97 18.05
N LEU A 514 49.71 -32.92 18.17
CA LEU A 514 48.89 -33.99 18.72
C LEU A 514 48.97 -35.26 17.86
N GLY A 515 48.93 -35.13 16.54
CA GLY A 515 49.08 -36.24 15.61
C GLY A 515 50.45 -36.93 15.74
N HIS A 516 51.54 -36.16 15.83
CA HIS A 516 52.88 -36.71 16.09
C HIS A 516 53.01 -37.35 17.47
N PHE A 517 52.40 -36.76 18.50
CA PHE A 517 52.36 -37.32 19.85
C PHE A 517 51.72 -38.71 19.87
N TRP A 518 50.55 -38.88 19.24
CA TRP A 518 49.88 -40.19 19.17
C TRP A 518 50.64 -41.21 18.31
N ARG A 519 51.45 -40.75 17.35
CA ARG A 519 52.40 -41.57 16.59
C ARG A 519 53.69 -41.90 17.35
N ARG A 520 53.86 -41.37 18.57
CA ARG A 520 55.08 -41.45 19.39
C ARG A 520 56.32 -40.77 18.76
N ASP A 521 56.12 -39.89 17.79
CA ASP A 521 57.16 -39.03 17.23
C ASP A 521 57.30 -37.78 18.12
N TYR A 522 57.81 -37.99 19.34
CA TYR A 522 57.87 -36.95 20.37
C TYR A 522 58.75 -35.76 19.98
N ALA A 523 59.78 -35.99 19.14
CA ALA A 523 60.65 -34.93 18.65
C ALA A 523 59.86 -33.90 17.82
N LYS A 524 59.10 -34.35 16.82
CA LYS A 524 58.24 -33.45 16.01
C LYS A 524 57.04 -32.92 16.79
N ALA A 525 56.51 -33.72 17.72
CA ALA A 525 55.44 -33.27 18.60
C ALA A 525 55.90 -32.06 19.46
N LEU A 526 57.12 -32.10 20.00
CA LEU A 526 57.72 -30.99 20.76
C LEU A 526 57.97 -29.77 19.86
N GLU A 527 58.50 -29.97 18.66
CA GLU A 527 58.75 -28.88 17.70
C GLU A 527 57.48 -28.07 17.44
N HIS A 528 56.40 -28.74 17.04
CA HIS A 528 55.13 -28.07 16.77
C HIS A 528 54.44 -27.57 18.05
N GLY A 529 54.52 -28.33 19.15
CA GLY A 529 53.91 -27.99 20.44
C GLY A 529 54.49 -26.71 21.07
N LYS A 530 55.82 -26.50 20.98
CA LYS A 530 56.49 -25.29 21.48
C LYS A 530 56.00 -24.03 20.78
N VAL A 531 55.89 -24.08 19.45
CA VAL A 531 55.39 -22.96 18.66
C VAL A 531 53.98 -22.57 19.08
N VAL A 532 53.11 -23.55 19.37
CA VAL A 532 51.75 -23.26 19.88
C VAL A 532 51.81 -22.68 21.29
N ALA A 533 52.59 -23.27 22.19
CA ALA A 533 52.73 -22.87 23.59
C ALA A 533 53.24 -21.43 23.78
N GLU A 534 54.13 -21.00 22.90
CA GLU A 534 54.76 -19.67 22.89
C GLU A 534 53.96 -18.64 22.08
N SER A 535 52.93 -19.08 21.34
CA SER A 535 52.07 -18.19 20.57
C SER A 535 51.22 -17.29 21.50
N LYS A 536 50.84 -16.11 21.00
CA LYS A 536 49.86 -15.24 21.67
C LYS A 536 48.40 -15.60 21.36
N THR A 537 48.16 -16.76 20.75
CA THR A 537 46.82 -17.20 20.34
C THR A 537 46.08 -17.86 21.50
N ARG A 538 44.74 -17.94 21.44
CA ARG A 538 43.93 -18.67 22.44
C ARG A 538 44.36 -20.13 22.66
N PHE A 539 45.12 -20.71 21.73
CA PHE A 539 45.59 -22.09 21.77
C PHE A 539 46.89 -22.27 22.56
N HIS A 540 47.51 -21.21 23.06
CA HIS A 540 48.77 -21.30 23.80
C HIS A 540 48.68 -22.23 25.02
N ARG A 541 47.52 -22.26 25.70
CA ARG A 541 47.27 -23.16 26.83
C ARG A 541 47.23 -24.63 26.40
N LEU A 542 46.61 -24.91 25.26
CA LEU A 542 46.60 -26.26 24.67
C LEU A 542 48.01 -26.68 24.24
N GLY A 543 48.81 -25.75 23.70
CA GLY A 543 50.24 -25.95 23.42
C GLY A 543 51.03 -26.36 24.66
N LYS A 544 50.89 -25.60 25.75
CA LYS A 544 51.53 -25.93 27.03
C LYS A 544 51.07 -27.27 27.59
N TYR A 545 49.77 -27.57 27.47
CA TYR A 545 49.21 -28.85 27.90
C TYR A 545 49.80 -30.04 27.12
N ILE A 546 49.88 -29.98 25.78
CA ILE A 546 50.47 -31.06 24.98
C ILE A 546 51.97 -31.23 25.24
N LEU A 547 52.72 -30.15 25.54
CA LEU A 547 54.12 -30.28 25.97
C LEU A 547 54.24 -31.05 27.28
N GLY A 548 53.37 -30.78 28.26
CA GLY A 548 53.28 -31.58 29.48
C GLY A 548 52.98 -33.05 29.20
N GLN A 549 52.06 -33.34 28.27
CA GLN A 549 51.72 -34.71 27.85
C GLN A 549 52.89 -35.41 27.15
N ILE A 550 53.64 -34.71 26.30
CA ILE A 550 54.81 -35.27 25.62
C ILE A 550 55.91 -35.62 26.64
N HIS A 551 56.27 -34.70 27.54
CA HIS A 551 57.29 -34.97 28.56
C HIS A 551 56.85 -36.05 29.56
N HIS A 552 55.56 -36.10 29.91
CA HIS A 552 54.99 -37.20 30.69
C HIS A 552 55.22 -38.53 29.96
N ALA A 553 54.86 -38.62 28.67
CA ALA A 553 55.02 -39.85 27.89
C ALA A 553 56.50 -40.25 27.67
N GLN A 554 57.43 -39.29 27.70
CA GLN A 554 58.88 -39.52 27.66
C GLN A 554 59.48 -39.89 29.02
N ASN A 555 58.67 -39.98 30.08
CA ASN A 555 59.12 -40.22 31.46
C ASN A 555 60.09 -39.15 31.98
N ASP A 556 59.86 -37.89 31.62
CA ASP A 556 60.57 -36.70 32.11
C ASP A 556 59.66 -35.90 33.06
N PRO A 557 59.55 -36.31 34.35
CA PRO A 557 58.62 -35.71 35.29
C PRO A 557 58.92 -34.24 35.58
N ALA A 558 60.20 -33.83 35.53
CA ALA A 558 60.60 -32.45 35.82
C ALA A 558 59.99 -31.48 34.80
N GLN A 559 60.14 -31.77 33.50
CA GLN A 559 59.54 -30.92 32.47
C GLN A 559 58.02 -31.10 32.38
N ALA A 560 57.50 -32.30 32.63
CA ALA A 560 56.06 -32.53 32.66
C ALA A 560 55.38 -31.67 33.73
N ILE A 561 55.90 -31.66 34.97
CA ILE A 561 55.38 -30.84 36.07
C ILE A 561 55.49 -29.35 35.73
N ARG A 562 56.60 -28.91 35.15
CA ARG A 562 56.78 -27.51 34.73
C ARG A 562 55.67 -27.05 33.79
N TRP A 563 55.45 -27.77 32.70
CA TRP A 563 54.45 -27.40 31.69
C TRP A 563 53.02 -27.55 32.20
N TYR A 564 52.71 -28.62 32.95
CA TYR A 564 51.39 -28.79 33.56
C TYR A 564 51.09 -27.72 34.60
N SER A 565 52.09 -27.25 35.35
CA SER A 565 51.90 -26.21 36.38
C SER A 565 51.38 -24.91 35.79
N GLU A 566 51.75 -24.59 34.55
CA GLU A 566 51.28 -23.39 33.85
C GLU A 566 49.81 -23.48 33.40
N VAL A 567 49.21 -24.67 33.39
CA VAL A 567 47.85 -24.90 32.86
C VAL A 567 46.93 -25.71 33.76
N LYS A 568 47.38 -26.13 34.95
CA LYS A 568 46.61 -26.96 35.90
C LYS A 568 45.28 -26.36 36.36
N GLN A 569 45.14 -25.04 36.34
CA GLN A 569 43.86 -24.37 36.65
C GLN A 569 42.84 -24.50 35.51
N HIS A 570 43.29 -24.87 34.30
CA HIS A 570 42.47 -24.98 33.10
C HIS A 570 42.25 -26.42 32.64
N PHE A 571 43.12 -27.36 33.04
CA PHE A 571 42.99 -28.79 32.72
C PHE A 571 43.15 -29.61 34.00
N ALA A 572 42.08 -30.29 34.44
CA ALA A 572 42.07 -31.08 35.67
C ALA A 572 43.14 -32.20 35.65
N ASP A 573 43.22 -32.93 34.53
CA ASP A 573 44.21 -33.98 34.29
C ASP A 573 45.67 -33.51 34.47
N ALA A 574 45.96 -32.22 34.21
CA ALA A 574 47.29 -31.66 34.42
C ALA A 574 47.61 -31.56 35.93
N GLY A 575 46.63 -31.21 36.77
CA GLY A 575 46.77 -31.23 38.23
C GLY A 575 46.95 -32.64 38.76
N GLU A 576 46.12 -33.59 38.31
CA GLU A 576 46.22 -35.00 38.69
C GLU A 576 47.58 -35.61 38.31
N ALA A 577 48.09 -35.29 37.12
CA ALA A 577 49.40 -35.73 36.66
C ALA A 577 50.54 -35.19 37.54
N ILE A 578 50.47 -33.92 37.97
CA ILE A 578 51.43 -33.34 38.92
C ILE A 578 51.40 -34.11 40.24
N GLU A 579 50.22 -34.30 40.83
CA GLU A 579 50.08 -35.04 42.09
C GLU A 579 50.62 -36.47 41.98
N TYR A 580 50.39 -37.14 40.86
CA TYR A 580 50.90 -38.47 40.60
C TYR A 580 52.44 -38.51 40.61
N PHE A 581 53.11 -37.55 39.96
CA PHE A 581 54.57 -37.48 39.94
C PHE A 581 55.13 -37.11 41.32
N GLU A 582 54.53 -36.16 42.02
CA GLU A 582 54.93 -35.77 43.39
C GLU A 582 54.79 -36.93 44.37
N ARG A 583 53.70 -37.69 44.33
CA ARG A 583 53.51 -38.89 45.17
C ARG A 583 54.51 -40.00 44.85
N LYS A 584 54.86 -40.22 43.57
CA LYS A 584 55.92 -41.16 43.19
C LYS A 584 57.29 -40.71 43.68
N HIS A 585 57.59 -39.40 43.58
CA HIS A 585 58.84 -38.83 44.07
C HIS A 585 58.95 -38.91 45.59
N LEU A 586 57.84 -38.77 46.33
CA LEU A 586 57.78 -38.93 47.79
C LEU A 586 57.84 -40.39 48.25
N ARG A 587 57.56 -41.37 47.38
CA ARG A 587 57.71 -42.82 47.66
C ARG A 587 59.10 -43.38 47.34
N LEU A 588 59.93 -42.65 46.61
CA LEU A 588 61.28 -43.03 46.20
C LEU A 588 62.46 -42.51 47.06
N PRO A 589 62.30 -41.76 48.18
CA PRO A 589 63.43 -41.46 49.05
C PRO A 589 63.50 -42.51 50.17
N GLU A 590 63.95 -43.72 49.85
CA GLU A 590 64.60 -44.63 50.80
C GLU A 590 65.29 -45.77 50.03
N VAL A 591 66.56 -46.01 50.37
CA VAL A 591 67.57 -46.89 49.74
C VAL A 591 68.23 -46.28 48.49
N THR A 592 69.51 -45.88 48.48
CA THR A 592 70.71 -46.23 49.27
C THR A 592 71.20 -45.19 50.25
#